data_AF-A0A9E4ZLN5-F1
#
_entry.id   AF-A0A9E4ZLN5-F1
#
_cell.length_a   1.000
_cell.length_b   1.000
_cell.length_c   1.000
_cell.angle_alpha   90.00
_cell.angle_beta   90.00
_cell.angle_gamma   90.00
#
_symmetry.space_group_name_H-M   'P 1'
#
loop_
_entity.id
_entity.type
_entity.pdbx_description
1 polymer ?
#
loop_
_entity_poly.entity_id
_entity_poly.type
_entity_poly.pdbx_seq_one_letter_code
_entity_poly.pdbx_strand_id
1 'polypeptide(L)' 'KRKREVDFVIAKNFSPIALIQVIYASDKVEEREAEAIIEAKSELKVEDAVILTWDYEGEIKGAKALPLWKWLLSDTV' A
#
# COMPACT_ATOMS: atom_id res chain seq x y z
N LYS A 1 -20.76 8.13 -3.82
CA LYS A 1 -19.29 8.31 -3.74
C LYS A 1 -18.67 6.92 -3.61
N ARG A 2 -17.82 6.49 -4.54
CA ARG A 2 -17.07 5.23 -4.37
C ARG A 2 -16.12 5.46 -3.20
N LYS A 3 -16.31 4.75 -2.09
CA LYS A 3 -15.33 4.75 -1.00
C LYS A 3 -14.07 4.12 -1.56
N ARG A 4 -12.95 4.78 -1.36
CA ARG A 4 -11.63 4.27 -1.69
C ARG A 4 -11.24 3.40 -0.50
N GLU A 5 -11.20 2.09 -0.70
CA GLU A 5 -10.91 1.11 0.34
C GLU A 5 -9.47 0.63 0.15
N VAL A 6 -8.76 0.45 1.26
CA VAL A 6 -7.44 -0.17 1.27
C VAL A 6 -7.61 -1.67 1.49
N ASP A 7 -6.82 -2.51 0.81
CA ASP A 7 -6.98 -3.96 0.88
C ASP A 7 -6.69 -4.52 2.27
N PHE A 8 -5.63 -4.03 2.92
CA PHE A 8 -5.23 -4.49 4.24
C PHE A 8 -4.75 -3.36 5.16
N VAL A 9 -5.03 -3.56 6.46
CA VAL A 9 -4.49 -2.78 7.56
C VAL A 9 -3.71 -3.73 8.46
N ILE A 10 -2.43 -3.45 8.67
CA ILE A 10 -1.62 -4.12 9.68
C ILE A 10 -1.82 -3.36 10.99
N ALA A 11 -2.23 -4.07 12.04
CA ALA A 11 -2.46 -3.50 13.35
C ALA A 11 -1.71 -4.26 14.44
N LYS A 12 -1.23 -3.53 15.45
CA LYS A 12 -0.66 -4.06 16.69
C LYS A 12 -1.51 -3.58 17.85
N ASN A 13 -2.06 -4.51 18.64
CA ASN A 13 -2.94 -4.18 19.76
C ASN A 13 -4.09 -3.24 19.37
N PHE A 14 -4.74 -3.49 18.23
CA PHE A 14 -5.81 -2.66 17.64
C PHE A 14 -5.38 -1.25 17.19
N SER A 15 -4.09 -0.91 17.27
CA SER A 15 -3.55 0.32 16.67
C SER A 15 -3.05 0.01 15.25
N PRO A 16 -3.57 0.68 14.22
CA PRO A 16 -2.99 0.62 12.87
C PRO A 16 -1.52 1.04 12.89
N ILE A 17 -0.67 0.27 12.23
CA ILE A 17 0.77 0.56 12.12
C ILE A 17 1.27 0.60 10.67
N ALA A 18 0.60 -0.08 9.74
CA ALA A 18 0.91 -0.01 8.32
C ALA A 18 -0.32 -0.31 7.46
N LEU A 19 -0.30 0.19 6.23
CA LEU A 19 -1.33 -0.06 5.22
C LEU A 19 -0.73 -0.82 4.04
N ILE A 20 -1.51 -1.72 3.45
CA ILE A 20 -1.11 -2.42 2.22
C ILE A 20 -2.22 -2.27 1.17
N GLN A 21 -1.83 -1.78 0.00
CA GLN A 21 -2.63 -1.82 -1.23
C GLN A 21 -1.96 -2.79 -2.21
N VAL A 22 -2.72 -3.63 -2.88
CA VAL A 22 -2.24 -4.49 -3.95
C VAL A 22 -2.71 -3.92 -5.29
N ILE A 23 -1.79 -3.75 -6.23
CA ILE A 23 -2.09 -3.23 -7.56
C ILE A 23 -1.56 -4.18 -8.65
N TYR A 24 -2.36 -4.39 -9.69
CA TYR A 24 -1.93 -5.10 -10.88
C TYR A 24 -1.29 -4.11 -11.86
N ALA A 25 -0.13 -3.57 -11.50
CA ALA A 25 0.63 -2.70 -12.39
C ALA A 25 1.34 -3.55 -13.45
N SER A 26 0.93 -3.42 -14.71
CA SER A 26 1.65 -3.98 -15.87
C SER A 26 2.40 -2.91 -16.66
N ASP A 27 1.87 -1.67 -16.76
CA ASP A 27 2.55 -0.57 -17.49
C ASP A 27 2.27 0.84 -16.91
N LYS A 28 1.13 1.06 -16.26
CA LYS A 28 0.79 2.33 -15.58
C LYS A 28 0.04 2.04 -14.29
N VAL A 29 0.54 2.58 -13.19
CA VAL A 29 -0.24 2.68 -11.96
C VAL A 29 -1.37 3.67 -12.24
N GLU A 30 -2.62 3.22 -12.23
CA GLU A 30 -3.74 4.16 -12.30
C GLU A 30 -3.63 5.08 -11.08
N GLU A 31 -3.54 6.40 -11.29
CA GLU A 31 -3.41 7.40 -10.21
C GLU A 31 -4.48 7.24 -9.11
N ARG A 32 -5.62 6.64 -9.47
CA ARG A 32 -6.75 6.31 -8.61
C ARG A 32 -6.46 5.19 -7.61
N GLU A 33 -5.68 4.18 -7.97
CA GLU A 33 -5.33 3.08 -7.05
C GLU A 33 -4.39 3.57 -5.96
N ALA A 34 -3.47 4.47 -6.32
CA ALA A 34 -2.60 5.13 -5.34
C ALA A 34 -3.33 6.17 -4.49
N GLU A 35 -4.48 6.71 -4.90
CA GLU A 35 -5.23 7.68 -4.08
C GLU A 35 -5.87 7.05 -2.84
N ALA A 36 -6.31 5.80 -2.94
CA ALA A 36 -6.96 5.10 -1.84
C ALA A 36 -6.05 4.95 -0.61
N ILE A 37 -4.81 4.52 -0.83
CA ILE A 37 -3.86 4.31 0.27
C ILE A 37 -3.43 5.65 0.91
N ILE A 38 -3.38 6.74 0.15
CA ILE A 38 -3.00 8.06 0.66
C ILE A 38 -4.13 8.66 1.51
N GLU A 39 -5.39 8.52 1.08
CA GLU A 39 -6.54 8.90 1.91
C GLU A 39 -6.58 8.10 3.21
N ALA A 40 -6.44 6.77 3.12
CA ALA A 40 -6.41 5.89 4.29
C ALA A 40 -5.25 6.22 5.24
N LYS A 41 -4.07 6.57 4.71
CA LYS A 41 -2.89 6.99 5.48
C LYS A 41 -3.21 8.24 6.32
N SER A 42 -3.89 9.22 5.71
CA SER A 42 -4.31 10.45 6.39
C SER A 42 -5.39 10.20 7.44
N GLU A 43 -6.41 9.40 7.11
CA GLU A 43 -7.53 9.10 8.01
C GLU A 43 -7.09 8.28 9.23
N LEU A 44 -6.25 7.27 9.02
CA LEU A 44 -5.78 6.36 10.08
C LEU A 44 -4.55 6.89 10.81
N LYS A 45 -3.96 8.01 10.36
CA LYS A 45 -2.74 8.62 10.92
C LYS A 45 -1.57 7.64 11.02
N VAL A 46 -1.41 6.83 9.98
CA VAL A 46 -0.34 5.84 9.86
C VAL A 46 0.77 6.44 8.99
N GLU A 47 2.03 6.23 9.32
CA GLU A 47 3.14 6.71 8.48
C GLU A 47 3.55 5.68 7.42
N ASP A 48 3.48 4.39 7.75
CA ASP A 48 3.90 3.31 6.87
C ASP A 48 2.79 2.87 5.90
N ALA A 49 3.09 2.90 4.61
CA ALA A 49 2.19 2.47 3.55
C ALA A 49 2.99 1.74 2.47
N VAL A 50 2.53 0.55 2.11
CA VAL A 50 3.13 -0.31 1.10
C VAL A 50 2.14 -0.56 -0.03
N ILE A 51 2.61 -0.38 -1.26
CA ILE A 51 1.90 -0.75 -2.48
C ILE A 51 2.60 -1.98 -3.05
N LEU A 52 1.91 -3.13 -3.02
CA LEU A 52 2.39 -4.36 -3.61
C LEU A 52 2.09 -4.35 -5.11
N THR A 53 3.14 -4.49 -5.91
CA THR A 53 3.10 -4.49 -7.37
C THR A 53 3.46 -5.86 -7.92
N TRP A 54 3.36 -6.05 -9.24
CA TRP A 54 3.85 -7.26 -9.87
C TRP A 54 5.40 -7.31 -9.92
N ASP A 55 6.02 -6.25 -10.44
CA ASP A 55 7.47 -6.18 -10.69
C ASP A 55 8.10 -4.80 -10.43
N TYR A 56 7.30 -3.76 -10.16
CA TYR A 56 7.78 -2.39 -9.92
C TYR A 56 8.23 -2.17 -8.46
N GLU A 57 9.44 -1.66 -8.28
CA GLU A 57 9.96 -1.22 -6.98
C GLU A 57 10.28 0.27 -7.01
N GLY A 58 9.88 1.01 -5.98
CA GLY A 58 10.15 2.44 -5.88
C GLY A 58 9.22 3.15 -4.90
N GLU A 59 8.81 4.35 -5.27
CA GLU A 59 7.89 5.17 -4.48
C GLU A 59 6.74 5.65 -5.37
N ILE A 60 5.52 5.62 -4.85
CA ILE A 60 4.31 6.11 -5.52
C ILE A 60 3.57 7.00 -4.53
N LYS A 61 3.47 8.30 -4.84
CA LYS A 61 2.75 9.30 -4.02
C LYS A 61 3.16 9.31 -2.52
N GLY A 62 4.41 9.02 -2.18
CA GLY A 62 4.86 8.98 -0.77
C GLY A 62 4.66 7.64 -0.05
N ALA A 63 4.22 6.60 -0.78
CA ALA A 63 4.12 5.22 -0.30
C ALA A 63 5.17 4.34 -0.98
N LYS A 64 5.68 3.36 -0.24
CA LYS A 64 6.70 2.43 -0.73
C LYS A 64 6.07 1.43 -1.68
N ALA A 65 6.59 1.31 -2.90
CA ALA A 65 6.17 0.30 -3.86
C ALA A 65 7.16 -0.87 -3.86
N LEU A 66 6.64 -2.09 -3.74
CA LEU A 66 7.44 -3.32 -3.65
C LEU A 66 6.79 -4.43 -4.50
N PRO A 67 7.57 -5.18 -5.30
CA PRO A 67 7.06 -6.37 -5.93
C PRO A 67 6.55 -7.38 -4.90
N LEU A 68 5.38 -7.99 -5.15
CA LEU A 68 4.74 -8.94 -4.24
C LEU A 68 5.69 -10.08 -3.85
N TRP A 69 6.38 -10.66 -4.82
CA TRP A 69 7.34 -11.75 -4.58
C TRP A 69 8.49 -11.30 -3.67
N LYS A 70 8.95 -10.04 -3.79
CA LYS A 70 10.02 -9.50 -2.96
C LYS A 70 9.54 -9.29 -1.52
N TRP A 71 8.29 -8.84 -1.34
CA TRP A 71 7.67 -8.73 -0.03
C TRP A 71 7.53 -10.10 0.65
N LEU A 72 7.04 -11.10 -0.08
CA LEU A 72 6.88 -12.48 0.43
C LEU A 72 8.20 -13.14 0.83
N LEU A 73 9.29 -12.78 0.17
CA LEU A 73 10.63 -13.30 0.45
C LEU A 73 11.44 -12.41 1.41
N SER A 74 10.89 -11.29 1.87
CA SER A 74 11.57 -10.45 2.85
C SER A 74 11.39 -11.05 4.25
N ASP A 75 12.49 -11.19 4.99
CA ASP A 75 12.50 -11.73 6.37
C ASP A 75 11.89 -10.78 7.42
N THR A 76 11.11 -9.79 7.00
CA THR A 76 10.66 -8.72 7.89
C THR A 76 9.20 -8.91 8.29
N VAL A 77 9.01 -9.53 9.45
CA VAL A 77 7.80 -9.41 10.29
C VAL A 77 8.12 -8.51 11.48
#